data_AF-A0AAJ0AH03-F1
#
_entry.id   AF-A0AAJ0AH03-F1
#
_cell.length_a   1.000
_cell.length_b   1.000
_cell.length_c   1.000
_cell.angle_alpha   90.00
_cell.angle_beta   90.00
_cell.angle_gamma   90.00
#
_symmetry.space_group_name_H-M   'P 1'
#
loop_
_entity.id
_entity.type
_entity.pdbx_description
1 polymer ?
#
loop_
_entity_poly.entity_id
_entity_poly.type
_entity_poly.pdbx_seq_one_letter_code
_entity_poly.pdbx_strand_id
1 'polypeptide(L)'
;MAEEMTIIHNLILRIINTVYLQCINVEKSPDVVQDFVSYAIEWSKMVEEHHETEETEVFPEIEQLAGVPGLMQANVAQHEAFHDGLHAYMGYLDKIQKGEEAYSGEKLKDIIDSFMPILRQHLSDEIDTLLKLAEYDRDWEEWYEKLMKKLLAKMGDPKIKTTILPLLLTNRDKTFEEGVYAWWPPVPWFAFLMMRWFYIPPHKNWWRFSSCDDRGAPRELPFA
;
A
#
# COMPACT_ATOMS: atom_id res chain seq x y z
N MET A 1 -1.33 -11.00 -13.07
CA MET A 1 -1.11 -11.02 -11.60
C MET A 1 0.25 -10.47 -11.19
N ALA A 2 1.39 -11.10 -11.53
CA ALA A 2 2.71 -10.64 -11.08
C ALA A 2 3.02 -9.16 -11.42
N GLU A 3 2.61 -8.70 -12.60
CA GLU A 3 2.72 -7.27 -12.99
C GLU A 3 1.94 -6.35 -12.03
N GLU A 4 0.69 -6.68 -11.75
CA GLU A 4 -0.19 -5.90 -10.87
C GLU A 4 0.29 -5.93 -9.41
N MET A 5 0.80 -7.09 -8.96
CA MET A 5 1.47 -7.21 -7.67
C MET A 5 2.69 -6.29 -7.59
N THR A 6 3.51 -6.26 -8.64
CA THR A 6 4.66 -5.35 -8.72
C THR A 6 4.24 -3.88 -8.62
N ILE A 7 3.13 -3.49 -9.25
CA ILE A 7 2.59 -2.12 -9.16
C ILE A 7 2.18 -1.79 -7.72
N ILE A 8 1.42 -2.67 -7.05
CA ILE A 8 1.01 -2.48 -5.65
C ILE A 8 2.22 -2.43 -4.72
N HIS A 9 3.19 -3.33 -4.88
CA HIS A 9 4.41 -3.38 -4.08
C HIS A 9 5.25 -2.10 -4.24
N ASN A 10 5.32 -1.56 -5.46
CA ASN A 10 5.98 -0.29 -5.71
C ASN A 10 5.24 0.87 -5.02
N LEU A 11 3.90 0.84 -4.96
CA LEU A 11 3.13 1.83 -4.19
C LEU A 11 3.37 1.69 -2.69
N ILE A 12 3.40 0.46 -2.13
CA ILE A 12 3.76 0.21 -0.73
C ILE A 12 5.11 0.86 -0.40
N LEU A 13 6.13 0.60 -1.23
CA LEU A 13 7.48 1.15 -1.06
C LEU A 13 7.52 2.67 -1.25
N ARG A 14 6.84 3.21 -2.25
CA ARG A 14 6.85 4.64 -2.53
C ARG A 14 6.17 5.43 -1.42
N ILE A 15 5.04 4.95 -0.90
CA ILE A 15 4.32 5.59 0.20
C ILE A 15 5.17 5.56 1.48
N ILE A 16 5.75 4.42 1.87
CA ILE A 16 6.58 4.39 3.10
C ILE A 16 7.82 5.26 2.97
N ASN A 17 8.39 5.41 1.76
CA ASN A 17 9.49 6.35 1.53
C ASN A 17 9.07 7.80 1.80
N THR A 18 7.83 8.21 1.49
CA THR A 18 7.39 9.57 1.83
C THR A 18 7.30 9.77 3.34
N VAL A 19 6.85 8.76 4.09
CA VAL A 19 6.80 8.79 5.56
C VAL A 19 8.22 8.86 6.11
N TYR A 20 9.09 7.96 5.67
CA TYR A 20 10.47 7.84 6.14
C TYR A 20 11.28 9.12 5.90
N LEU A 21 11.17 9.73 4.72
CA LEU A 21 11.90 10.95 4.37
C LEU A 21 11.41 12.18 5.16
N GLN A 22 10.15 12.21 5.56
CA GLN A 22 9.54 13.39 6.19
C GLN A 22 9.47 13.31 7.72
N CYS A 23 9.52 12.10 8.30
CA CYS A 23 9.13 11.85 9.69
C CYS A 23 9.87 12.72 10.72
N ILE A 24 11.19 12.95 10.57
CA ILE A 24 11.98 13.76 11.49
C ILE A 24 11.65 15.25 11.36
N ASN A 25 11.52 15.76 10.14
CA ASN A 25 11.33 17.19 9.91
C ASN A 25 9.90 17.65 10.21
N VAL A 26 8.89 16.77 10.05
CA VAL A 26 7.50 17.04 10.44
C VAL A 26 7.38 17.41 11.92
N GLU A 27 8.24 16.85 12.78
CA GLU A 27 8.25 17.16 14.22
C GLU A 27 8.49 18.66 14.49
N LYS A 28 9.16 19.37 13.58
CA LYS A 28 9.41 20.82 13.65
C LYS A 28 8.19 21.68 13.28
N SER A 29 7.11 21.05 12.82
CA SER A 29 5.85 21.70 12.42
C SER A 29 4.66 21.07 13.14
N PRO A 30 4.46 21.38 14.45
CA PRO A 30 3.45 20.72 15.28
C PRO A 30 2.01 20.81 14.75
N ASP A 31 1.71 21.85 13.97
CA ASP A 31 0.38 22.08 13.38
C ASP A 31 0.00 21.05 12.32
N VAL A 32 0.97 20.34 11.72
CA VAL A 32 0.71 19.32 10.69
C VAL A 32 0.96 17.89 11.16
N VAL A 33 1.44 17.68 12.39
CA VAL A 33 1.78 16.35 12.92
C VAL A 33 0.58 15.40 12.88
N GLN A 34 -0.60 15.86 13.28
CA GLN A 34 -1.80 15.01 13.26
C GLN A 34 -2.21 14.60 11.84
N ASP A 35 -2.08 15.51 10.87
CA ASP A 35 -2.34 15.19 9.46
C ASP A 35 -1.32 14.18 8.91
N PHE A 36 -0.04 14.30 9.32
CA PHE A 36 1.03 13.37 8.94
C PHE A 36 0.81 11.98 9.54
N VAL A 37 0.47 11.92 10.83
CA VAL A 37 0.16 10.67 11.53
C VAL A 37 -1.03 9.96 10.89
N SER A 38 -2.10 10.70 10.56
CA SER A 38 -3.23 10.13 9.82
C SER A 38 -2.82 9.56 8.46
N TYR A 39 -2.02 10.30 7.67
CA TYR A 39 -1.47 9.81 6.40
C TYR A 39 -0.64 8.53 6.58
N ALA A 40 0.24 8.51 7.58
CA ALA A 40 1.12 7.40 7.91
C ALA A 40 0.34 6.15 8.38
N ILE A 41 -0.76 6.33 9.11
CA ILE A 41 -1.69 5.26 9.51
C ILE A 41 -2.39 4.64 8.29
N GLU A 42 -2.79 5.45 7.31
CA GLU A 42 -3.44 4.91 6.10
C GLU A 42 -2.50 3.99 5.30
N TRP A 43 -1.18 4.23 5.36
CA TRP A 43 -0.21 3.29 4.78
C TRP A 43 -0.25 1.92 5.46
N SER A 44 -0.20 1.85 6.80
CA SER A 44 -0.20 0.56 7.48
C SER A 44 -1.53 -0.19 7.31
N LYS A 45 -2.66 0.54 7.29
CA LYS A 45 -3.96 -0.06 6.96
C LYS A 45 -4.00 -0.65 5.55
N MET A 46 -3.38 0.04 4.58
CA MET A 46 -3.29 -0.47 3.20
C MET A 46 -2.41 -1.73 3.13
N VAL A 47 -1.29 -1.76 3.84
CA VAL A 47 -0.41 -2.93 3.94
C VAL A 47 -1.11 -4.11 4.64
N GLU A 48 -1.87 -3.84 5.71
CA GLU A 48 -2.64 -4.87 6.42
C GLU A 48 -3.75 -5.46 5.55
N GLU A 49 -4.58 -4.63 4.90
CA GLU A 49 -5.65 -5.08 3.99
C GLU A 49 -5.10 -5.86 2.79
N HIS A 50 -3.94 -5.44 2.25
CA HIS A 50 -3.24 -6.12 1.16
C HIS A 50 -2.88 -7.57 1.53
N HIS A 51 -2.12 -7.74 2.62
CA HIS A 51 -1.67 -9.07 3.04
C HIS A 51 -2.82 -9.92 3.64
N GLU A 52 -3.83 -9.31 4.29
CA GLU A 52 -5.03 -10.03 4.73
C GLU A 52 -5.79 -10.60 3.52
N THR A 53 -5.94 -9.80 2.45
CA THR A 53 -6.57 -10.28 1.20
C THR A 53 -5.77 -11.42 0.58
N GLU A 54 -4.45 -11.35 0.63
CA GLU A 54 -3.59 -12.42 0.13
C GLU A 54 -3.81 -13.73 0.87
N GLU A 55 -3.72 -13.71 2.20
CA GLU A 55 -3.83 -14.91 3.02
C GLU A 55 -5.24 -15.50 3.05
N THR A 56 -6.27 -14.66 3.00
CA THR A 56 -7.67 -15.11 3.13
C THR A 56 -8.33 -15.46 1.79
N GLU A 57 -7.81 -14.92 0.68
CA GLU A 57 -8.42 -15.10 -0.64
C GLU A 57 -7.43 -15.59 -1.70
N VAL A 58 -6.34 -14.86 -1.90
CA VAL A 58 -5.47 -15.07 -3.08
C VAL A 58 -4.66 -16.36 -2.96
N PHE A 59 -3.92 -16.53 -1.87
CA PHE A 59 -3.05 -17.69 -1.66
C PHE A 59 -3.83 -19.00 -1.59
N PRO A 60 -4.96 -19.11 -0.85
CA PRO A 60 -5.77 -20.33 -0.87
C PRO A 60 -6.30 -20.68 -2.25
N GLU A 61 -6.75 -19.69 -3.03
CA GLU A 61 -7.25 -19.91 -4.39
C GLU A 61 -6.12 -20.36 -5.34
N ILE A 62 -4.90 -19.80 -5.21
CA ILE A 62 -3.70 -20.26 -5.94
C ILE A 62 -3.39 -21.72 -5.62
N GLU A 63 -3.32 -22.08 -4.33
CA GLU A 63 -3.01 -23.44 -3.90
C GLU A 63 -4.04 -24.45 -4.39
N GLN A 64 -5.32 -24.09 -4.33
CA GLN A 64 -6.42 -24.89 -4.83
C GLN A 64 -6.31 -25.11 -6.34
N LEU A 65 -6.04 -24.06 -7.11
CA LEU A 65 -5.97 -24.14 -8.57
C LEU A 65 -4.73 -24.89 -9.04
N ALA A 66 -3.57 -24.65 -8.42
CA ALA A 66 -2.34 -25.40 -8.69
C ALA A 66 -2.48 -26.88 -8.28
N GLY A 67 -3.24 -27.16 -7.22
CA GLY A 67 -3.34 -28.49 -6.61
C GLY A 67 -2.13 -28.83 -5.75
N VAL A 68 -1.43 -27.81 -5.24
CA VAL A 68 -0.22 -27.94 -4.41
C VAL A 68 -0.45 -27.25 -3.07
N PRO A 69 -0.80 -28.00 -2.01
CA PRO A 69 -0.95 -27.44 -0.67
C PRO A 69 0.36 -26.85 -0.16
N GLY A 70 0.29 -25.66 0.45
CA GLY A 70 1.46 -24.96 0.99
C GLY A 70 2.35 -24.31 -0.07
N LEU A 71 1.90 -24.17 -1.32
CA LEU A 71 2.65 -23.49 -2.37
C LEU A 71 3.00 -22.04 -1.98
N MET A 72 2.14 -21.39 -1.19
CA MET A 72 2.31 -20.00 -0.75
C MET A 72 2.82 -19.88 0.69
N GLN A 73 3.16 -21.00 1.35
CA GLN A 73 3.54 -21.01 2.77
C GLN A 73 4.78 -20.16 3.08
N ALA A 74 5.70 -20.02 2.12
CA ALA A 74 6.87 -19.16 2.26
C ALA A 74 6.47 -17.68 2.36
N ASN A 75 5.52 -17.22 1.53
CA ASN A 75 4.98 -15.87 1.58
C ASN A 75 4.29 -15.61 2.92
N VAL A 76 3.44 -16.54 3.39
CA VAL A 76 2.78 -16.45 4.70
C VAL A 76 3.80 -16.34 5.83
N ALA A 77 4.85 -17.16 5.83
CA ALA A 77 5.91 -17.09 6.85
C ALA A 77 6.67 -15.75 6.81
N GLN A 78 6.80 -15.13 5.63
CA GLN A 78 7.38 -13.80 5.49
C GLN A 78 6.45 -12.70 6.00
N HIS A 79 5.13 -12.84 5.83
CA HIS A 79 4.14 -11.93 6.44
C HIS A 79 4.29 -11.92 7.95
N GLU A 80 4.27 -13.11 8.57
CA GLU A 80 4.46 -13.29 10.01
C GLU A 80 5.76 -12.62 10.49
N ALA A 81 6.84 -12.69 9.70
CA ALA A 81 8.15 -12.18 10.07
C ALA A 81 8.25 -10.65 10.17
N PHE A 82 7.44 -9.87 9.42
CA PHE A 82 7.41 -8.40 9.55
C PHE A 82 6.23 -7.90 10.38
N HIS A 83 5.27 -8.76 10.70
CA HIS A 83 3.99 -8.40 11.32
C HIS A 83 4.16 -7.65 12.64
N ASP A 84 5.06 -8.10 13.52
CA ASP A 84 5.33 -7.44 14.81
C ASP A 84 5.82 -5.99 14.63
N GLY A 85 6.64 -5.74 13.62
CA GLY A 85 7.13 -4.40 13.31
C GLY A 85 6.06 -3.49 12.72
N LEU A 86 5.21 -4.04 11.85
CA LEU A 86 4.03 -3.32 11.33
C LEU A 86 3.06 -2.95 12.47
N HIS A 87 2.84 -3.85 13.42
CA HIS A 87 2.04 -3.59 14.62
C HIS A 87 2.67 -2.56 15.56
N ALA A 88 3.99 -2.58 15.71
CA ALA A 88 4.70 -1.53 16.46
C ALA A 88 4.51 -0.15 15.80
N TYR A 89 4.57 -0.08 14.46
CA TYR A 89 4.30 1.12 13.68
C TYR A 89 2.88 1.63 13.91
N MET A 90 1.87 0.76 13.75
CA MET A 90 0.46 1.10 13.97
C MET A 90 0.19 1.56 15.40
N GLY A 91 0.69 0.81 16.39
CA GLY A 91 0.47 1.11 17.80
C GLY A 91 1.14 2.40 18.25
N TYR A 92 2.30 2.76 17.69
CA TYR A 92 2.93 4.04 17.97
C TYR A 92 2.14 5.21 17.39
N LEU A 93 1.76 5.14 16.11
CA LEU A 93 0.98 6.19 15.46
C LEU A 93 -0.40 6.37 16.09
N ASP A 94 -1.07 5.28 16.51
CA ASP A 94 -2.36 5.33 17.19
C ASP A 94 -2.29 6.08 18.53
N LYS A 95 -1.23 5.88 19.33
CA LYS A 95 -1.00 6.63 20.57
C LYS A 95 -0.85 8.13 20.32
N ILE A 96 -0.14 8.51 19.26
CA ILE A 96 0.03 9.91 18.87
C ILE A 96 -1.31 10.50 18.39
N GLN A 97 -2.07 9.73 17.60
CA GLN A 97 -3.39 10.12 17.08
C GLN A 97 -4.40 10.35 18.23
N LYS A 98 -4.26 9.60 19.33
CA LYS A 98 -5.07 9.73 20.56
C LYS A 98 -4.53 10.77 21.56
N GLY A 99 -3.34 11.33 21.32
CA GLY A 99 -2.68 12.25 22.24
C GLY A 99 -2.12 11.60 23.51
N GLU A 100 -1.94 10.28 23.50
CA GLU A 100 -1.36 9.49 24.59
C GLU A 100 0.17 9.54 24.60
N GLU A 101 0.78 9.88 23.46
CA GLU A 101 2.22 10.02 23.28
C GLU A 101 2.55 11.23 22.40
N ALA A 102 3.65 11.94 22.70
CA ALA A 102 4.14 13.00 21.84
C ALA A 102 4.82 12.41 20.59
N TYR A 103 4.65 13.07 19.44
CA TYR A 103 5.29 12.63 18.21
C TYR A 103 6.81 12.83 18.27
N SER A 104 7.54 11.75 18.00
CA SER A 104 8.98 11.71 17.74
C SER A 104 9.23 11.10 16.36
N GLY A 105 9.83 11.87 15.46
CA GLY A 105 10.19 11.40 14.13
C GLY A 105 11.31 10.36 14.16
N GLU A 106 12.29 10.52 15.06
CA GLU A 106 13.36 9.52 15.27
C GLU A 106 12.77 8.16 15.66
N LYS A 107 11.82 8.14 16.61
CA LYS A 107 11.15 6.91 17.00
C LYS A 107 10.36 6.27 15.85
N LEU A 108 9.65 7.06 15.05
CA LEU A 108 8.95 6.52 13.87
C LEU A 108 9.94 5.87 12.90
N LYS A 109 11.06 6.56 12.64
CA LYS A 109 12.11 6.10 11.74
C LYS A 109 12.72 4.77 12.22
N ASP A 110 13.05 4.67 13.50
CA ASP A 110 13.62 3.45 14.09
C ASP A 110 12.64 2.26 14.00
N ILE A 111 11.34 2.52 14.19
CA ILE A 111 10.32 1.48 13.99
C ILE A 111 10.29 1.04 12.53
N ILE A 112 10.31 1.96 11.57
CA ILE A 112 10.36 1.62 10.13
C ILE A 112 11.61 0.77 9.81
N ASP A 113 12.77 1.18 10.32
CA ASP A 113 14.04 0.46 10.11
C ASP A 113 14.01 -0.98 10.64
N SER A 114 13.19 -1.26 11.67
CA SER A 114 13.12 -2.57 12.31
C SER A 114 12.50 -3.68 11.45
N PHE A 115 11.61 -3.35 10.51
CA PHE A 115 10.86 -4.35 9.74
C PHE A 115 10.95 -4.17 8.22
N MET A 116 11.29 -2.98 7.74
CA MET A 116 11.39 -2.70 6.30
C MET A 116 12.34 -3.62 5.52
N PRO A 117 13.49 -4.08 6.07
CA PRO A 117 14.32 -5.06 5.36
C PRO A 117 13.59 -6.37 5.06
N ILE A 118 12.77 -6.86 6.00
CA ILE A 118 12.00 -8.10 5.85
C ILE A 118 10.83 -7.87 4.90
N LEU A 119 10.06 -6.79 5.08
CA LEU A 119 8.96 -6.45 4.17
C LEU A 119 9.46 -6.30 2.73
N ARG A 120 10.57 -5.57 2.51
CA ARG A 120 11.14 -5.42 1.15
C ARG A 120 11.55 -6.76 0.53
N GLN A 121 12.12 -7.67 1.33
CA GLN A 121 12.48 -9.00 0.85
C GLN A 121 11.23 -9.77 0.42
N HIS A 122 10.19 -9.77 1.26
CA HIS A 122 8.90 -10.37 0.95
C HIS A 122 8.30 -9.83 -0.37
N LEU A 123 8.21 -8.51 -0.50
CA LEU A 123 7.66 -7.86 -1.71
C LEU A 123 8.42 -8.24 -2.98
N SER A 124 9.68 -8.67 -2.88
CA SER A 124 10.48 -9.17 -4.01
C SER A 124 10.26 -10.67 -4.24
N ASP A 125 10.36 -11.49 -3.20
CA ASP A 125 10.28 -12.95 -3.28
C ASP A 125 8.91 -13.43 -3.74
N GLU A 126 7.86 -12.69 -3.39
CA GLU A 126 6.53 -12.98 -3.86
C GLU A 126 6.42 -12.88 -5.38
N ILE A 127 7.04 -11.88 -6.00
CA ILE A 127 6.98 -11.73 -7.46
C ILE A 127 7.61 -12.96 -8.14
N ASP A 128 8.74 -13.44 -7.64
CA ASP A 128 9.38 -14.66 -8.14
C ASP A 128 8.49 -15.89 -7.93
N THR A 129 7.75 -15.96 -6.82
CA THR A 129 6.80 -17.05 -6.54
C THR A 129 5.61 -17.01 -7.50
N LEU A 130 5.04 -15.83 -7.74
CA LEU A 130 3.94 -15.64 -8.69
C LEU A 130 4.35 -15.94 -10.14
N LEU A 131 5.58 -15.61 -10.54
CA LEU A 131 6.09 -15.95 -11.86
C LEU A 131 6.21 -17.46 -12.07
N LYS A 132 6.55 -18.23 -11.03
CA LYS A 132 6.62 -19.70 -11.09
C LYS A 132 5.26 -20.37 -11.24
N LEU A 133 4.15 -19.66 -11.06
CA LEU A 133 2.82 -20.20 -11.36
C LEU A 133 2.67 -20.63 -12.83
N ALA A 134 3.46 -20.04 -13.73
CA ALA A 134 3.52 -20.44 -15.14
C ALA A 134 4.01 -21.89 -15.36
N GLU A 135 4.62 -22.53 -14.36
CA GLU A 135 5.01 -23.95 -14.42
C GLU A 135 3.79 -24.89 -14.29
N TYR A 136 2.65 -24.39 -13.80
CA TYR A 136 1.42 -25.14 -13.66
C TYR A 136 0.48 -24.83 -14.84
N ASP A 137 0.15 -25.86 -15.62
CA ASP A 137 -0.80 -25.77 -16.74
C ASP A 137 -2.24 -25.61 -16.21
N ARG A 138 -2.63 -24.34 -15.97
CA ARG A 138 -3.92 -23.90 -15.43
C ARG A 138 -4.37 -22.62 -16.11
N ASP A 139 -5.68 -22.38 -16.09
CA ASP A 139 -6.27 -21.13 -16.59
C ASP A 139 -6.15 -20.00 -15.55
N TRP A 140 -4.92 -19.48 -15.42
CA TRP A 140 -4.60 -18.38 -14.51
C TRP A 140 -5.25 -17.06 -14.95
N GLU A 141 -5.54 -16.90 -16.24
CA GLU A 141 -6.19 -15.70 -16.78
C GLU A 141 -7.65 -15.62 -16.34
N GLU A 142 -8.42 -16.69 -16.52
CA GLU A 142 -9.81 -16.75 -16.06
C GLU A 142 -9.92 -16.56 -14.54
N TRP A 143 -9.03 -17.21 -13.78
CA TRP A 143 -8.97 -17.01 -12.33
C TRP A 143 -8.66 -15.56 -11.96
N TYR A 144 -7.65 -14.96 -12.58
CA TYR A 144 -7.26 -13.58 -12.29
C TYR A 144 -8.36 -12.57 -12.65
N GLU A 145 -9.08 -12.76 -13.76
CA GLU A 145 -10.24 -11.92 -14.10
C GLU A 145 -11.34 -11.98 -13.03
N LYS A 146 -11.61 -13.18 -12.47
CA LYS A 146 -12.60 -13.36 -11.40
C LYS A 146 -12.14 -12.69 -10.11
N LEU A 147 -10.86 -12.84 -9.77
CA LEU A 147 -10.25 -12.17 -8.62
C LEU A 147 -10.37 -10.64 -8.76
N MET A 148 -10.01 -10.07 -9.91
CA MET A 148 -10.09 -8.62 -10.13
C MET A 148 -11.52 -8.09 -10.02
N LYS A 149 -12.53 -8.83 -10.52
CA LYS A 149 -13.94 -8.47 -10.33
C LYS A 149 -14.34 -8.44 -8.85
N LYS A 150 -13.86 -9.40 -8.06
CA LYS A 150 -14.09 -9.49 -6.61
C LYS A 150 -13.44 -8.30 -5.87
N LEU A 151 -12.18 -7.98 -6.19
CA LEU A 151 -11.45 -6.87 -5.58
C LEU A 151 -12.05 -5.49 -5.96
N LEU A 152 -12.43 -5.29 -7.23
CA LEU A 152 -13.11 -4.07 -7.67
C LEU A 152 -14.46 -3.87 -6.96
N ALA A 153 -15.16 -4.95 -6.60
CA ALA A 153 -16.40 -4.85 -5.82
C ALA A 153 -16.12 -4.37 -4.38
N LYS A 154 -15.04 -4.84 -3.74
CA LYS A 154 -14.61 -4.37 -2.41
C LYS A 154 -14.24 -2.89 -2.40
N MET A 155 -13.65 -2.38 -3.49
CA MET A 155 -13.39 -0.93 -3.67
C MET A 155 -14.66 -0.06 -3.64
N GLY A 156 -15.85 -0.67 -3.62
CA GLY A 156 -17.12 -0.02 -3.37
C GLY A 156 -17.28 0.58 -1.96
N ASP A 157 -16.54 0.06 -0.96
CA ASP A 157 -16.64 0.45 0.44
C ASP A 157 -16.34 1.96 0.63
N PRO A 158 -17.21 2.71 1.32
CA PRO A 158 -17.00 4.14 1.57
C PRO A 158 -15.65 4.47 2.21
N LYS A 159 -15.19 3.66 3.17
CA LYS A 159 -13.92 3.85 3.88
C LYS A 159 -12.75 3.69 2.91
N ILE A 160 -12.74 2.62 2.11
CA ILE A 160 -11.70 2.39 1.08
C ILE A 160 -11.67 3.55 0.08
N LYS A 161 -12.84 4.03 -0.34
CA LYS A 161 -12.96 5.15 -1.27
C LYS A 161 -12.42 6.46 -0.72
N THR A 162 -12.56 6.75 0.56
CA THR A 162 -12.11 8.02 1.14
C THR A 162 -10.70 7.97 1.72
N THR A 163 -10.08 6.79 1.83
CA THR A 163 -8.76 6.64 2.47
C THR A 163 -7.74 5.93 1.56
N ILE A 164 -7.83 4.61 1.43
CA ILE A 164 -6.87 3.77 0.68
C ILE A 164 -6.79 4.20 -0.80
N LEU A 165 -7.92 4.47 -1.47
CA LEU A 165 -7.88 4.88 -2.88
C LEU A 165 -7.20 6.25 -3.09
N PRO A 166 -7.55 7.32 -2.33
CA PRO A 166 -6.80 8.56 -2.33
C PRO A 166 -5.31 8.39 -2.02
N LEU A 167 -4.95 7.52 -1.06
CA LEU A 167 -3.56 7.22 -0.73
C LEU A 167 -2.82 6.67 -1.95
N LEU A 168 -3.36 5.64 -2.59
CA LEU A 168 -2.77 5.02 -3.78
C LEU A 168 -2.67 6.04 -4.93
N LEU A 169 -3.74 6.78 -5.22
CA LEU A 169 -3.76 7.73 -6.34
C LEU A 169 -2.81 8.90 -6.16
N THR A 170 -2.67 9.43 -4.94
CA THR A 170 -1.77 10.56 -4.66
C THR A 170 -0.31 10.12 -4.51
N ASN A 171 -0.01 8.82 -4.52
CA ASN A 171 1.36 8.29 -4.56
C ASN A 171 1.65 7.53 -5.86
N ARG A 172 0.73 7.58 -6.82
CA ARG A 172 0.89 6.92 -8.11
C ARG A 172 1.57 7.86 -9.10
N ASP A 173 2.84 7.62 -9.35
CA ASP A 173 3.62 8.30 -10.38
C ASP A 173 3.23 7.77 -11.78
N LYS A 174 2.59 8.63 -12.58
CA LYS A 174 2.21 8.31 -13.97
C LYS A 174 3.36 8.39 -14.96
N THR A 175 4.50 8.94 -14.56
CA THR A 175 5.70 9.09 -15.39
C THR A 175 6.69 7.94 -15.19
N PHE A 176 6.49 7.11 -14.16
CA PHE A 176 7.29 5.93 -13.88
C PHE A 176 7.35 4.98 -15.09
N GLU A 177 8.56 4.51 -15.41
CA GLU A 177 8.85 3.67 -16.59
C GLU A 177 8.28 4.27 -17.88
N GLU A 178 8.56 5.55 -18.13
CA GLU A 178 8.06 6.32 -19.29
C GLU A 178 6.52 6.30 -19.43
N GLY A 179 5.81 6.05 -18.32
CA GLY A 179 4.36 5.99 -18.27
C GLY A 179 3.75 4.67 -18.75
N VAL A 180 4.51 3.58 -18.83
CA VAL A 180 4.00 2.23 -19.16
C VAL A 180 2.83 1.83 -18.25
N TYR A 181 2.87 2.22 -16.97
CA TYR A 181 1.83 1.91 -15.98
C TYR A 181 0.82 3.07 -15.76
N ALA A 182 0.78 4.04 -16.68
CA ALA A 182 -0.14 5.18 -16.62
C ALA A 182 -1.63 4.80 -16.84
N TRP A 183 -1.94 3.53 -17.10
CA TRP A 183 -3.30 3.00 -17.17
C TRP A 183 -3.86 2.56 -15.80
N TRP A 184 -2.99 2.22 -14.83
CA TRP A 184 -3.41 1.67 -13.54
C TRP A 184 -4.03 2.73 -12.60
N PRO A 185 -5.02 2.42 -11.74
CA PRO A 185 -5.80 1.19 -11.72
C PRO A 185 -6.71 1.09 -12.94
N PRO A 186 -7.12 -0.13 -13.34
CA PRO A 186 -7.92 -0.40 -14.54
C PRO A 186 -9.40 0.01 -14.36
N VAL A 187 -9.62 1.29 -14.06
CA VAL A 187 -10.94 1.88 -13.88
C VAL A 187 -11.24 2.89 -14.99
N PRO A 188 -12.53 3.13 -15.32
CA PRO A 188 -12.89 4.13 -16.32
C PRO A 188 -12.35 5.52 -15.98
N TRP A 189 -12.01 6.32 -17.01
CA TRP A 189 -11.41 7.66 -16.84
C TRP A 189 -12.22 8.60 -15.93
N PHE A 190 -13.56 8.48 -15.93
CA PHE A 190 -14.44 9.29 -15.09
C PHE A 190 -14.33 8.95 -13.60
N ALA A 191 -13.88 7.74 -13.24
CA ALA A 191 -13.62 7.37 -11.85
C ALA A 191 -12.49 8.23 -11.26
N PHE A 192 -11.46 8.56 -12.04
CA PHE A 192 -10.41 9.50 -11.61
C PHE A 192 -10.95 10.91 -11.38
N LEU A 193 -11.95 11.36 -12.15
CA LEU A 193 -12.64 12.63 -11.88
C LEU A 193 -13.40 12.58 -10.56
N MET A 194 -14.13 11.49 -10.31
CA MET A 194 -14.86 11.29 -9.05
C MET A 194 -13.91 11.29 -7.86
N MET A 195 -12.77 10.60 -7.97
CA MET A 195 -11.73 10.57 -6.95
C MET A 195 -11.21 11.97 -6.63
N ARG A 196 -10.87 12.73 -7.68
CA ARG A 196 -10.36 14.09 -7.55
C ARG A 196 -11.35 15.07 -6.93
N TRP A 197 -12.64 14.94 -7.24
CA TRP A 197 -13.64 15.92 -6.82
C TRP A 197 -14.37 15.57 -5.53
N PHE A 198 -14.48 14.28 -5.17
CA PHE A 198 -15.30 13.86 -4.03
C PHE A 198 -14.50 13.11 -2.96
N TYR A 199 -13.51 12.31 -3.35
CA TYR A 199 -12.87 11.37 -2.41
C TYR A 199 -11.51 11.84 -1.87
N ILE A 200 -10.74 12.60 -2.66
CA ILE A 200 -9.49 13.24 -2.23
C ILE A 200 -9.75 14.45 -1.31
N PRO A 201 -10.70 15.37 -1.61
CA PRO A 201 -10.87 16.59 -0.82
C PRO A 201 -11.16 16.45 0.68
N PRO A 202 -11.94 15.44 1.16
CA PRO A 202 -12.23 15.26 2.58
C PRO A 202 -10.99 15.17 3.48
N HIS A 203 -9.90 14.58 2.96
CA HIS A 203 -8.64 14.39 3.66
C HIS A 203 -7.47 15.11 2.97
N LYS A 204 -7.74 16.21 2.25
CA LYS A 204 -6.73 16.94 1.46
C LYS A 204 -5.45 17.29 2.23
N ASN A 205 -5.57 17.49 3.55
CA ASN A 205 -4.44 17.83 4.39
C ASN A 205 -3.48 16.65 4.57
N TRP A 206 -3.99 15.41 4.62
CA TRP A 206 -3.17 14.19 4.69
C TRP A 206 -2.42 13.99 3.38
N TRP A 207 -3.09 14.23 2.27
CA TRP A 207 -2.53 14.06 0.94
C TRP A 207 -1.49 15.11 0.55
N ARG A 208 -1.03 15.97 1.47
CA ARG A 208 0.13 16.86 1.27
C ARG A 208 1.47 16.14 1.44
N PHE A 209 1.47 14.98 2.11
CA PHE A 209 2.69 14.19 2.36
C PHE A 209 2.98 13.17 1.26
N SER A 210 2.03 12.95 0.35
CA SER A 210 2.19 12.04 -0.80
C SER A 210 3.27 12.48 -1.81
N SER A 211 3.78 11.53 -2.59
CA SER A 211 4.82 11.76 -3.61
C SER A 211 4.30 12.36 -4.92
N CYS A 212 2.99 12.39 -5.13
CA CYS A 212 2.36 12.90 -6.34
C CYS A 212 1.16 13.82 -6.03
N ASP A 213 0.71 14.56 -7.04
CA ASP A 213 -0.55 15.29 -6.99
C ASP A 213 -1.77 14.39 -7.30
N ASP A 214 -2.97 14.99 -7.33
CA ASP A 214 -4.23 14.30 -7.65
C ASP A 214 -4.34 13.86 -9.13
N ARG A 215 -3.32 14.13 -9.95
CA ARG A 215 -3.19 13.70 -11.35
C ARG A 215 -2.08 12.67 -11.53
N GLY A 216 -1.35 12.32 -10.46
CA GLY A 216 -0.22 11.40 -10.51
C GLY A 216 1.05 12.01 -11.10
N ALA A 217 1.18 13.34 -11.11
CA ALA A 217 2.45 14.00 -11.41
C ALA A 217 3.32 14.00 -10.14
N PRO A 218 4.61 13.61 -10.23
CA PRO A 218 5.54 13.72 -9.11
C PRO A 218 5.62 15.13 -8.56
N ARG A 219 5.82 15.24 -7.24
CA ARG A 219 6.02 16.53 -6.57
C ARG A 219 7.06 16.40 -5.46
N GLU A 220 7.64 17.54 -5.10
CA GLU A 220 8.54 17.64 -3.95
C GLU A 220 7.80 17.35 -2.63
N LEU A 221 8.51 16.68 -1.72
CA LEU A 221 7.99 16.40 -0.39
C LEU A 221 8.21 17.63 0.51
N PRO A 222 7.14 18.19 1.14
CA PRO A 222 7.25 19.46 1.86
C PRO A 222 8.13 19.41 3.12
N PHE A 223 8.46 18.21 3.61
CA PHE A 223 9.27 18.03 4.82
C PHE A 223 10.44 17.04 4.62
N ALA A 224 10.85 16.74 3.38
CA ALA A 224 12.03 15.87 3.16
C ALA A 224 13.35 16.54 3.55
#